data_AF-A0A4P2R1J6-F1
#
_entry.id   AF-A0A4P2R1J6-F1
#
_cell.length_a   1.000
_cell.length_b   1.000
_cell.length_c   1.000
_cell.angle_alpha   90.00
_cell.angle_beta   90.00
_cell.angle_gamma   90.00
#
_symmetry.space_group_name_H-M   'P 1'
#
loop_
_entity.id
_entity.type
_entity.pdbx_description
1 polymer ?
#
loop_
_entity_poly.entity_id
_entity_poly.type
_entity_poly.pdbx_seq_one_letter_code
_entity_poly.pdbx_strand_id
1 'polypeptide(L)'
;MSLALLTTLVASEAHARRGGTAVEGCNGCHTGGAAPTITIDHRPESPAAGEAVTLQVTIQAANINAGGVYLRTGTGRLAPIDGQGTHLIDDRQLVHSAPKRASGGVVRFDAQWIAPGAPGGVVVEVWAVAANGDNSSRGDGASAANAAFAYGCEGTTYYLDRDGDGYGDSGVPRVDCAQPADHAPRGGDCDDYSVNIHPDQAEVCNGRDDDCDGQVDEDLAVITQYEDADGDGYGSLFGATVEAKCPPAGYAPSSNDCNDRSPDVHPDAVETCNLIDDDCDGRVDEGVREVCGVGMCAREAIACTPGSCTPGEPSPEVCNGLDDDCDGEIDEDPGLCAPGEGCPNGTCSGGTGGGTPGSTSTGSAGAGASGASSGGGAPDEGGDGGGGCAVDPRGGSPWRLLPILSPLALLALRRLRRAVTAR
;
A
#
# COMPACT_ATOMS: atom_id res chain seq x y z
N MET A 1 -8.90 13.29 -5.46
CA MET A 1 -7.84 13.01 -6.46
C MET A 1 -7.62 11.51 -6.51
N SER A 2 -8.12 10.84 -7.55
CA SER A 2 -8.01 9.38 -7.71
C SER A 2 -6.61 9.02 -8.19
N LEU A 3 -5.82 8.38 -7.32
CA LEU A 3 -4.55 7.78 -7.68
C LEU A 3 -4.83 6.31 -8.04
N ALA A 4 -4.91 6.03 -9.35
CA ALA A 4 -5.03 4.67 -9.85
C ALA A 4 -3.70 3.94 -9.61
N LEU A 5 -3.70 3.02 -8.65
CA LEU A 5 -2.60 2.13 -8.32
C LEU A 5 -2.42 1.11 -9.46
N LEU A 6 -1.37 1.30 -10.26
CA LEU A 6 -0.93 0.35 -11.28
C LEU A 6 -0.08 -0.71 -10.58
N THR A 7 -0.72 -1.72 -9.99
CA THR A 7 -0.02 -2.91 -9.47
C THR A 7 0.53 -3.70 -10.65
N THR A 8 1.84 -3.61 -10.88
CA THR A 8 2.56 -4.55 -11.74
C THR A 8 2.73 -5.87 -10.99
N LEU A 9 1.65 -6.66 -10.91
CA LEU A 9 1.74 -8.10 -10.71
C LEU A 9 2.38 -8.68 -11.98
N VAL A 10 3.70 -8.88 -11.95
CA VAL A 10 4.36 -9.68 -12.99
C VAL A 10 4.07 -11.13 -12.66
N ALA A 11 2.89 -11.60 -13.09
CA ALA A 11 2.53 -13.00 -13.02
C ALA A 11 3.53 -13.81 -13.88
N SER A 12 3.97 -14.93 -13.32
CA SER A 12 4.76 -15.96 -13.98
C SER A 12 3.98 -16.55 -15.16
N GLU A 13 4.12 -16.02 -16.38
CA GLU A 13 3.43 -16.56 -17.56
C GLU A 13 4.01 -17.91 -18.00
N ALA A 14 3.39 -19.02 -17.60
CA ALA A 14 3.64 -20.33 -18.20
C ALA A 14 2.94 -20.42 -19.58
N HIS A 15 3.71 -20.23 -20.65
CA HIS A 15 3.16 -20.23 -22.01
C HIS A 15 3.02 -21.64 -22.59
N ALA A 16 1.78 -22.09 -22.80
CA ALA A 16 1.50 -23.26 -23.62
C ALA A 16 1.19 -22.86 -25.10
N ARG A 17 2.24 -22.83 -25.93
CA ARG A 17 2.28 -22.82 -27.43
C ARG A 17 1.90 -21.52 -28.19
N ARG A 18 2.41 -21.41 -29.43
CA ARG A 18 2.18 -20.30 -30.39
C ARG A 18 0.76 -20.35 -30.95
N GLY A 19 -0.05 -19.35 -30.62
CA GLY A 19 -1.49 -19.27 -30.93
C GLY A 19 -2.41 -19.72 -29.78
N GLY A 20 -1.85 -20.18 -28.66
CA GLY A 20 -2.59 -20.41 -27.42
C GLY A 20 -2.88 -19.09 -26.71
N THR A 21 -4.03 -19.02 -26.04
CA THR A 21 -4.37 -17.93 -25.12
C THR A 21 -3.33 -17.87 -24.01
N ALA A 22 -2.82 -16.66 -23.71
CA ALA A 22 -2.04 -16.44 -22.49
C ALA A 22 -2.93 -16.77 -21.30
N VAL A 23 -2.54 -17.76 -20.51
CA VAL A 23 -3.34 -18.25 -19.40
C VAL A 23 -2.45 -18.50 -18.20
N GLU A 24 -2.98 -18.20 -17.03
CA GLU A 24 -2.31 -18.39 -15.75
C GLU A 24 -2.29 -19.90 -15.43
N GLY A 25 -1.29 -20.58 -15.97
CA GLY A 25 -1.10 -22.03 -15.84
C GLY A 25 -1.87 -22.88 -16.86
N CYS A 26 -1.73 -24.20 -16.73
CA CYS A 26 -2.23 -25.14 -17.74
C CYS A 26 -3.78 -25.21 -17.85
N ASN A 27 -4.51 -24.68 -16.86
CA ASN A 27 -5.98 -24.68 -16.78
C ASN A 27 -6.67 -23.90 -17.90
N GLY A 28 -6.00 -22.90 -18.49
CA GLY A 28 -6.60 -22.11 -19.56
C GLY A 28 -6.46 -22.71 -20.96
N CYS A 29 -5.71 -23.81 -21.11
CA CYS A 29 -5.62 -24.57 -22.37
C CYS A 29 -6.26 -25.97 -22.26
N HIS A 30 -6.30 -26.56 -21.06
CA HIS A 30 -6.86 -27.88 -20.77
C HIS A 30 -8.10 -27.72 -19.87
N THR A 31 -9.25 -28.27 -20.28
CA THR A 31 -10.53 -28.05 -19.59
C THR A 31 -11.37 -29.30 -19.48
N GLY A 32 -12.18 -29.40 -18.43
CA GLY A 32 -13.21 -30.44 -18.29
C GLY A 32 -12.75 -31.77 -17.67
N GLY A 33 -11.46 -31.92 -17.35
CA GLY A 33 -10.94 -33.01 -16.51
C GLY A 33 -10.81 -32.61 -15.05
N ALA A 34 -10.72 -33.60 -14.16
CA ALA A 34 -10.48 -33.38 -12.73
C ALA A 34 -9.04 -32.92 -12.49
N ALA A 35 -8.84 -31.92 -11.63
CA ALA A 35 -7.51 -31.44 -11.25
C ALA A 35 -6.67 -32.60 -10.67
N PRO A 36 -5.47 -32.89 -11.22
CA PRO A 36 -4.61 -33.91 -10.67
C PRO A 36 -4.04 -33.49 -9.32
N THR A 37 -3.72 -34.49 -8.49
CA THR A 37 -2.86 -34.30 -7.33
C THR A 37 -1.41 -34.30 -7.80
N ILE A 38 -0.64 -33.29 -7.37
CA ILE A 38 0.78 -33.15 -7.65
C ILE A 38 1.54 -33.29 -6.33
N THR A 39 2.55 -34.14 -6.32
CA THR A 39 3.49 -34.27 -5.19
C THR A 39 4.90 -34.02 -5.70
N ILE A 40 5.66 -33.25 -4.94
CA ILE A 40 7.04 -32.87 -5.26
C ILE A 40 7.90 -33.36 -4.10
N ASP A 41 8.67 -34.41 -4.35
CA ASP A 41 9.65 -34.93 -3.39
C ASP A 41 11.05 -34.54 -3.85
N HIS A 42 11.97 -34.34 -2.91
CA HIS A 42 13.37 -34.07 -3.21
C HIS A 42 14.30 -35.03 -2.46
N ARG A 43 15.41 -35.41 -3.09
CA ARG A 43 16.46 -36.22 -2.45
C ARG A 43 17.86 -35.68 -2.77
N PRO A 44 18.74 -35.55 -1.75
CA PRO A 44 18.51 -35.84 -0.33
C PRO A 44 17.52 -34.87 0.34
N GLU A 45 16.94 -35.26 1.48
CA GLU A 45 15.96 -34.42 2.22
C GLU A 45 16.58 -33.14 2.78
N SER A 46 17.88 -33.18 3.11
CA SER A 46 18.68 -32.03 3.58
C SER A 46 19.90 -31.82 2.67
N PRO A 47 19.73 -31.18 1.51
CA PRO A 47 20.82 -30.96 0.56
C PRO A 47 21.92 -30.05 1.13
N ALA A 48 23.18 -30.34 0.78
CA ALA A 48 24.27 -29.41 0.99
C ALA A 48 24.29 -28.30 -0.08
N ALA A 49 24.93 -27.18 0.22
CA ALA A 49 25.18 -26.13 -0.77
C ALA A 49 26.06 -26.68 -1.91
N GLY A 50 25.69 -26.37 -3.15
CA GLY A 50 26.34 -26.91 -4.36
C GLY A 50 25.94 -28.34 -4.73
N GLU A 51 25.12 -29.02 -3.92
CA GLU A 51 24.73 -30.42 -4.17
C GLU A 51 23.67 -30.54 -5.27
N ALA A 52 23.74 -31.62 -6.04
CA ALA A 52 22.70 -32.00 -6.99
C ALA A 52 21.60 -32.80 -6.28
N VAL A 53 20.38 -32.29 -6.36
CA VAL A 53 19.17 -32.85 -5.76
C VAL A 53 18.31 -33.45 -6.86
N THR A 54 17.78 -34.66 -6.64
CA THR A 54 16.75 -35.23 -7.50
C THR A 54 15.39 -34.71 -7.06
N LEU A 55 14.72 -33.96 -7.92
CA LEU A 55 13.32 -33.59 -7.77
C LEU A 55 12.45 -34.66 -8.45
N GLN A 56 11.56 -35.28 -7.69
CA GLN A 56 10.58 -36.25 -8.20
C GLN A 56 9.20 -35.61 -8.16
N VAL A 57 8.66 -35.34 -9.36
CA VAL A 57 7.29 -34.85 -9.54
C VAL A 57 6.38 -36.03 -9.86
N THR A 58 5.38 -36.24 -9.01
CA THR A 58 4.33 -37.25 -9.20
C THR A 58 3.02 -36.58 -9.54
N ILE A 59 2.40 -37.00 -10.65
CA ILE A 59 1.08 -36.55 -11.10
C ILE A 59 0.13 -37.73 -11.00
N GLN A 60 -0.95 -37.59 -10.23
CA GLN A 60 -1.94 -38.64 -10.02
C GLN A 60 -3.36 -38.14 -10.31
N ALA A 61 -4.10 -38.90 -11.10
CA ALA A 61 -5.52 -38.68 -11.35
C ALA A 61 -6.23 -39.98 -11.79
N ALA A 62 -7.55 -40.07 -11.57
CA ALA A 62 -8.31 -41.31 -11.78
C ALA A 62 -8.29 -41.84 -13.23
N ASN A 63 -8.24 -40.97 -14.23
CA ASN A 63 -8.31 -41.33 -15.66
C ASN A 63 -7.09 -40.83 -16.45
N ILE A 64 -5.92 -40.72 -15.81
CA ILE A 64 -4.71 -40.26 -16.48
C ILE A 64 -4.15 -41.34 -17.41
N ASN A 65 -4.00 -41.00 -18.68
CA ASN A 65 -3.34 -41.84 -19.69
C ASN A 65 -1.95 -41.31 -20.04
N ALA A 66 -1.75 -39.99 -19.96
CA ALA A 66 -0.45 -39.36 -20.09
C ALA A 66 -0.37 -38.10 -19.24
N GLY A 67 0.84 -37.62 -18.97
CA GLY A 67 1.05 -36.39 -18.20
C GLY A 67 2.14 -35.53 -18.81
N GLY A 68 2.02 -34.24 -18.56
CA GLY A 68 3.01 -33.23 -18.90
C GLY A 68 3.37 -32.41 -17.67
N VAL A 69 4.60 -31.90 -17.64
CA VAL A 69 5.10 -31.07 -16.54
C VAL A 69 5.83 -29.84 -17.06
N TYR A 70 5.76 -28.77 -16.30
CA TYR A 70 6.59 -27.58 -16.37
C TYR A 70 7.04 -27.24 -14.95
N LEU A 71 8.35 -27.05 -14.76
CA LEU A 71 8.97 -26.71 -13.49
C LEU A 71 9.66 -25.36 -13.59
N ARG A 72 9.57 -24.57 -12.52
CA ARG A 72 10.33 -23.34 -12.33
C ARG A 72 10.96 -23.31 -10.95
N THR A 73 12.15 -22.73 -10.84
CA THR A 73 12.82 -22.51 -9.55
C THR A 73 13.20 -21.05 -9.37
N GLY A 74 13.12 -20.56 -8.13
CA GLY A 74 13.57 -19.21 -7.78
C GLY A 74 15.09 -19.07 -7.74
N THR A 75 15.78 -20.11 -7.28
CA THR A 75 17.24 -20.18 -7.09
C THR A 75 17.78 -21.54 -7.56
N GLY A 76 19.11 -21.64 -7.70
CA GLY A 76 19.76 -22.84 -8.22
C GLY A 76 19.63 -23.00 -9.74
N ARG A 77 19.97 -24.19 -10.24
CA ARG A 77 19.87 -24.54 -11.66
C ARG A 77 19.19 -25.88 -11.87
N LEU A 78 18.27 -25.96 -12.82
CA LEU A 78 17.68 -27.22 -13.26
C LEU A 78 18.56 -27.92 -14.28
N ALA A 79 18.50 -29.25 -14.30
CA ALA A 79 19.11 -30.09 -15.31
C ALA A 79 18.19 -31.28 -15.64
N PRO A 80 18.07 -31.67 -16.92
CA PRO A 80 17.31 -32.85 -17.31
C PRO A 80 18.06 -34.11 -16.90
N ILE A 81 17.31 -35.17 -16.59
CA ILE A 81 17.86 -36.51 -16.37
C ILE A 81 17.56 -37.35 -17.62
N ASP A 82 18.59 -38.06 -18.12
CA ASP A 82 18.45 -38.89 -19.30
C ASP A 82 17.31 -39.92 -19.15
N GLY A 83 16.48 -40.03 -20.19
CA GLY A 83 15.32 -40.91 -20.20
C GLY A 83 14.07 -40.38 -19.49
N GLN A 84 14.13 -39.22 -18.81
CA GLN A 84 12.95 -38.63 -18.18
C GLN A 84 12.05 -37.85 -19.13
N GLY A 85 12.52 -37.60 -20.37
CA GLY A 85 11.74 -36.95 -21.41
C GLY A 85 11.49 -35.47 -21.12
N THR A 86 12.50 -34.78 -20.58
CA THR A 86 12.47 -33.35 -20.24
C THR A 86 13.62 -32.62 -20.93
N HIS A 87 13.45 -31.30 -21.12
CA HIS A 87 14.49 -30.41 -21.61
C HIS A 87 14.38 -29.04 -20.92
N LEU A 88 15.49 -28.31 -20.90
CA LEU A 88 15.55 -26.96 -20.36
C LEU A 88 14.99 -25.97 -21.37
N ILE A 89 14.23 -25.00 -20.85
CA ILE A 89 13.97 -23.74 -21.54
C ILE A 89 15.13 -22.78 -21.23
N ASP A 90 15.48 -22.68 -19.95
CA ASP A 90 16.66 -22.00 -19.42
C ASP A 90 17.15 -22.70 -18.14
N ASP A 91 18.17 -22.15 -17.48
CA ASP A 91 18.77 -22.74 -16.28
C ASP A 91 17.80 -22.86 -15.08
N ARG A 92 16.62 -22.23 -15.10
CA ARG A 92 15.62 -22.25 -14.01
C ARG A 92 14.27 -22.79 -14.43
N GLN A 93 14.10 -23.12 -15.71
CA GLN A 93 12.85 -23.60 -16.29
C GLN A 93 13.06 -24.90 -17.05
N LEU A 94 12.24 -25.91 -16.74
CA LEU A 94 12.31 -27.22 -17.37
C LEU A 94 10.91 -27.67 -17.78
N VAL A 95 10.79 -28.23 -18.98
CA VAL A 95 9.53 -28.71 -19.52
C VAL A 95 9.69 -30.10 -20.12
N HIS A 96 8.60 -30.88 -20.12
CA HIS A 96 8.57 -32.16 -20.81
C HIS A 96 8.75 -31.99 -22.34
N SER A 97 9.45 -32.93 -22.96
CA SER A 97 9.67 -32.98 -24.42
C SER A 97 8.53 -33.69 -25.15
N ALA A 98 7.82 -34.61 -24.47
CA ALA A 98 6.62 -35.28 -24.95
C ALA A 98 5.79 -35.79 -23.76
N PRO A 99 4.45 -35.94 -23.89
CA PRO A 99 3.62 -36.46 -22.81
C PRO A 99 4.10 -37.85 -22.37
N LYS A 100 4.37 -38.03 -21.08
CA LYS A 100 4.82 -39.30 -20.52
C LYS A 100 3.59 -40.16 -20.20
N ARG A 101 3.58 -41.41 -20.64
CA ARG A 101 2.47 -42.33 -20.40
C ARG A 101 2.31 -42.64 -18.91
N ALA A 102 1.06 -42.73 -18.47
CA ALA A 102 0.75 -43.16 -17.12
C ALA A 102 1.02 -44.64 -16.93
N SER A 103 1.47 -45.00 -15.72
CA SER A 103 1.60 -46.37 -15.26
C SER A 103 0.89 -46.49 -13.91
N GLY A 104 -0.18 -47.29 -13.86
CA GLY A 104 -0.98 -47.46 -12.65
C GLY A 104 -1.70 -46.18 -12.18
N GLY A 105 -2.12 -45.32 -13.11
CA GLY A 105 -2.80 -44.06 -12.79
C GLY A 105 -1.86 -42.94 -12.31
N VAL A 106 -0.55 -43.10 -12.54
CA VAL A 106 0.48 -42.15 -12.11
C VAL A 106 1.45 -41.84 -13.24
N VAL A 107 1.86 -40.59 -13.34
CA VAL A 107 2.97 -40.14 -14.20
C VAL A 107 4.06 -39.54 -13.31
N ARG A 108 5.31 -39.93 -13.52
CA ARG A 108 6.46 -39.42 -12.76
C ARG A 108 7.48 -38.73 -13.65
N PHE A 109 7.97 -37.58 -13.23
CA PHE A 109 9.09 -36.90 -13.85
C PHE A 109 10.16 -36.68 -12.80
N ASP A 110 11.36 -37.19 -13.06
CA ASP A 110 12.53 -36.84 -12.28
C ASP A 110 13.33 -35.75 -13.01
N ALA A 111 13.81 -34.75 -12.27
CA ALA A 111 14.70 -33.72 -12.74
C ALA A 111 15.83 -33.50 -11.73
N GLN A 112 16.97 -33.01 -12.18
CA GLN A 112 18.01 -32.53 -11.28
C GLN A 112 17.79 -31.05 -10.99
N TRP A 113 18.02 -30.68 -9.73
CA TRP A 113 18.20 -29.29 -9.30
C TRP A 113 19.53 -29.18 -8.57
N ILE A 114 20.37 -28.25 -9.00
CA ILE A 114 21.71 -28.04 -8.45
C ILE A 114 21.65 -26.81 -7.55
N ALA A 115 21.89 -27.05 -6.25
CA ALA A 115 21.89 -26.00 -5.25
C ALA A 115 22.98 -24.95 -5.52
N PRO A 116 22.72 -23.66 -5.24
CA PRO A 116 23.76 -22.64 -5.17
C PRO A 116 24.86 -23.01 -4.16
N GLY A 117 26.06 -22.45 -4.35
CA GLY A 117 27.22 -22.72 -3.48
C GLY A 117 27.14 -22.04 -2.10
N ALA A 118 26.26 -21.07 -1.90
CA ALA A 118 25.96 -20.47 -0.61
C ALA A 118 24.66 -21.05 -0.07
N PRO A 119 24.53 -21.37 1.24
CA PRO A 119 23.28 -21.86 1.84
C PRO A 119 22.11 -20.91 1.58
N GLY A 120 20.90 -21.47 1.49
CA GLY A 120 19.69 -20.66 1.38
C GLY A 120 18.42 -21.48 1.19
N GLY A 121 17.37 -20.79 0.73
CA GLY A 121 16.07 -21.35 0.38
C GLY A 121 15.82 -21.49 -1.13
N VAL A 122 14.95 -22.43 -1.49
CA VAL A 122 14.40 -22.55 -2.85
C VAL A 122 12.90 -22.83 -2.79
N VAL A 123 12.16 -22.22 -3.71
CA VAL A 123 10.79 -22.60 -4.07
C VAL A 123 10.84 -23.24 -5.45
N VAL A 124 10.30 -24.46 -5.54
CA VAL A 124 10.08 -25.20 -6.78
C VAL A 124 8.60 -25.13 -7.10
N GLU A 125 8.25 -24.45 -8.19
CA GLU A 125 6.89 -24.35 -8.69
C GLU A 125 6.68 -25.35 -9.81
N VAL A 126 5.56 -26.07 -9.79
CA VAL A 126 5.24 -27.13 -10.75
C VAL A 126 3.84 -26.93 -11.27
N TRP A 127 3.71 -26.87 -12.59
CA TRP A 127 2.43 -26.97 -13.29
C TRP A 127 2.38 -28.31 -14.02
N ALA A 128 1.26 -29.03 -13.86
CA ALA A 128 1.10 -30.35 -14.45
C ALA A 128 -0.26 -30.53 -15.11
N VAL A 129 -0.26 -31.38 -16.14
CA VAL A 129 -1.46 -31.81 -16.86
C VAL A 129 -1.61 -33.31 -16.71
N ALA A 130 -2.82 -33.76 -16.39
CA ALA A 130 -3.27 -35.14 -16.50
C ALA A 130 -4.16 -35.27 -17.74
N ALA A 131 -3.62 -35.88 -18.79
CA ALA A 131 -4.27 -36.03 -20.07
C ALA A 131 -5.03 -37.35 -20.18
N ASN A 132 -6.22 -37.31 -20.78
CA ASN A 132 -7.06 -38.48 -21.03
C ASN A 132 -6.61 -39.31 -22.25
N GLY A 133 -5.60 -38.84 -23.00
CA GLY A 133 -4.98 -39.57 -24.11
C GLY A 133 -5.75 -39.55 -25.44
N ASP A 134 -6.79 -38.72 -25.59
CA ASP A 134 -7.54 -38.56 -26.84
C ASP A 134 -6.92 -37.56 -27.83
N ASN A 135 -5.77 -36.96 -27.45
CA ASN A 135 -5.03 -35.94 -28.22
C ASN A 135 -5.81 -34.63 -28.43
N SER A 136 -6.82 -34.38 -27.59
CA SER A 136 -7.54 -33.12 -27.40
C SER A 136 -7.13 -32.49 -26.07
N SER A 137 -7.51 -31.23 -25.84
CA SER A 137 -7.37 -30.58 -24.53
C SER A 137 -8.64 -30.63 -23.68
N ARG A 138 -9.73 -31.21 -24.21
CA ARG A 138 -11.00 -31.39 -23.50
C ARG A 138 -10.98 -32.69 -22.71
N GLY A 139 -11.47 -32.65 -21.47
CA GLY A 139 -11.43 -33.77 -20.54
C GLY A 139 -10.09 -33.94 -19.83
N ASP A 140 -9.13 -33.06 -20.09
CA ASP A 140 -7.84 -33.02 -19.41
C ASP A 140 -7.94 -32.21 -18.12
N GLY A 141 -7.23 -32.67 -17.09
CA GLY A 141 -7.10 -31.98 -15.82
C GLY A 141 -5.77 -31.25 -15.73
N ALA A 142 -5.76 -30.06 -15.13
CA ALA A 142 -4.55 -29.32 -14.85
C ALA A 142 -4.55 -28.81 -13.41
N SER A 143 -3.37 -28.70 -12.83
CA SER A 143 -3.17 -28.20 -11.46
C SER A 143 -1.75 -27.64 -11.32
N ALA A 144 -1.52 -26.94 -10.22
CA ALA A 144 -0.20 -26.46 -9.81
C ALA A 144 0.08 -26.86 -8.36
N ALA A 145 1.36 -27.01 -8.03
CA ALA A 145 1.84 -27.20 -6.68
C ALA A 145 3.23 -26.59 -6.54
N ASN A 146 3.62 -26.27 -5.32
CA ASN A 146 4.97 -25.83 -5.00
C ASN A 146 5.55 -26.65 -3.84
N ALA A 147 6.87 -26.73 -3.80
CA ALA A 147 7.62 -27.22 -2.66
C ALA A 147 8.70 -26.20 -2.30
N ALA A 148 8.84 -25.91 -1.00
CA ALA A 148 9.87 -25.04 -0.47
C ALA A 148 10.76 -25.84 0.48
N PHE A 149 12.08 -25.68 0.35
CA PHE A 149 13.04 -26.31 1.25
C PHE A 149 14.34 -25.50 1.32
N ALA A 150 15.09 -25.70 2.40
CA ALA A 150 16.41 -25.12 2.59
C ALA A 150 17.52 -26.08 2.16
N TYR A 151 18.71 -25.54 1.91
CA TYR A 151 19.91 -26.28 1.57
C TYR A 151 21.14 -25.64 2.23
N GLY A 152 22.09 -26.48 2.66
CA GLY A 152 23.28 -26.08 3.39
C GLY A 152 23.03 -25.66 4.84
N CYS A 153 21.82 -25.86 5.37
CA CYS A 153 21.40 -25.48 6.72
C CYS A 153 20.11 -26.22 7.14
N GLU A 154 19.69 -26.01 8.39
CA GLU A 154 18.34 -26.31 8.86
C GLU A 154 17.41 -25.15 8.47
N GLY A 155 16.32 -25.45 7.76
CA GLY A 155 15.43 -24.43 7.21
C GLY A 155 14.43 -23.88 8.22
N THR A 156 14.23 -22.57 8.22
CA THR A 156 13.17 -21.88 8.95
C THR A 156 12.17 -21.28 7.96
N THR A 157 10.88 -21.30 8.30
CA THR A 157 9.84 -20.63 7.50
C THR A 157 9.77 -19.16 7.88
N TYR A 158 9.75 -18.30 6.87
CA TYR A 158 9.55 -16.87 6.94
C TYR A 158 8.39 -16.47 6.03
N TYR A 159 7.76 -15.35 6.32
CA TYR A 159 6.57 -14.86 5.63
C TYR A 159 6.87 -13.48 5.07
N LEU A 160 6.36 -13.16 3.88
CA LEU A 160 6.55 -11.83 3.30
C LEU A 160 5.97 -10.78 4.25
N ASP A 161 6.75 -9.75 4.57
CA ASP A 161 6.45 -8.68 5.52
C ASP A 161 6.83 -7.36 4.85
N ARG A 162 5.83 -6.65 4.31
CA ARG A 162 6.04 -5.46 3.49
C ARG A 162 5.98 -4.17 4.29
N ASP A 163 5.27 -4.16 5.41
CA ASP A 163 5.10 -2.98 6.24
C ASP A 163 6.10 -2.93 7.42
N GLY A 164 6.71 -4.06 7.74
CA GLY A 164 7.82 -4.18 8.68
C GLY A 164 7.39 -4.28 10.15
N ASP A 165 6.19 -4.76 10.45
CA ASP A 165 5.70 -4.94 11.82
C ASP A 165 6.21 -6.24 12.50
N GLY A 166 6.83 -7.15 11.73
CA GLY A 166 7.36 -8.41 12.22
C GLY A 166 6.36 -9.58 12.26
N TYR A 167 5.20 -9.41 11.62
CA TYR A 167 4.29 -10.43 11.11
C TYR A 167 4.30 -10.38 9.58
N GLY A 168 3.78 -11.42 8.93
CA GLY A 168 3.76 -11.48 7.48
C GLY A 168 2.70 -12.39 6.93
N ASP A 169 2.49 -12.30 5.62
CA ASP A 169 1.43 -13.01 4.90
C ASP A 169 1.66 -14.53 4.94
N SER A 170 0.76 -15.23 5.64
CA SER A 170 0.76 -16.70 5.74
C SER A 170 0.55 -17.41 4.40
N GLY A 171 0.01 -16.72 3.40
CA GLY A 171 -0.19 -17.18 2.03
C GLY A 171 1.07 -17.17 1.16
N VAL A 172 2.13 -16.47 1.59
CA VAL A 172 3.40 -16.37 0.86
C VAL A 172 4.59 -16.82 1.73
N PRO A 173 4.61 -18.09 2.18
CA PRO A 173 5.70 -18.59 2.99
C PRO A 173 6.95 -18.88 2.14
N ARG A 174 8.12 -18.71 2.75
CA ARG A 174 9.42 -19.07 2.19
C ARG A 174 10.25 -19.79 3.25
N VAL A 175 10.89 -20.89 2.86
CA VAL A 175 11.85 -21.59 3.73
C VAL A 175 13.26 -21.13 3.40
N ASP A 176 14.02 -20.66 4.38
CA ASP A 176 15.40 -20.19 4.20
C ASP A 176 16.29 -20.46 5.42
N CYS A 177 17.60 -20.25 5.31
CA CYS A 177 18.56 -20.46 6.39
C CYS A 177 18.59 -19.31 7.40
N ALA A 178 18.22 -18.11 6.95
CA ALA A 178 18.17 -16.89 7.73
C ALA A 178 17.05 -16.03 7.18
N GLN A 179 16.50 -15.15 8.02
CA GLN A 179 15.41 -14.25 7.66
C GLN A 179 15.82 -13.41 6.45
N PRO A 180 15.15 -13.57 5.30
CA PRO A 180 15.34 -12.70 4.16
C PRO A 180 14.96 -11.26 4.49
N ALA A 181 15.48 -10.30 3.72
CA ALA A 181 14.92 -8.94 3.75
C ALA A 181 13.42 -9.00 3.36
N ASP A 182 12.64 -8.09 3.94
CA ASP A 182 11.19 -7.95 3.68
C ASP A 182 10.39 -9.20 4.08
N HIS A 183 10.86 -9.98 5.06
CA HIS A 183 10.13 -11.13 5.59
C HIS A 183 10.15 -11.15 7.12
N ALA A 184 9.08 -11.63 7.74
CA ALA A 184 8.95 -11.85 9.18
C ALA A 184 9.10 -13.33 9.56
N PRO A 185 9.54 -13.63 10.80
CA PRO A 185 9.55 -15.00 11.34
C PRO A 185 8.18 -15.48 11.81
N ARG A 186 7.20 -14.57 11.96
CA ARG A 186 5.83 -14.86 12.36
C ARG A 186 4.91 -14.65 11.17
N GLY A 187 3.96 -15.55 10.98
CA GLY A 187 2.91 -15.39 9.98
C GLY A 187 1.59 -15.01 10.66
N GLY A 188 0.60 -14.65 9.85
CA GLY A 188 -0.77 -14.43 10.32
C GLY A 188 -1.24 -12.99 10.16
N ASP A 189 -0.42 -12.14 9.54
CA ASP A 189 -0.82 -10.83 9.11
C ASP A 189 -1.93 -10.92 8.04
N CYS A 190 -3.02 -10.20 8.28
CA CYS A 190 -4.19 -10.13 7.43
C CYS A 190 -4.23 -8.87 6.55
N ASP A 191 -3.35 -7.88 6.77
CA ASP A 191 -3.11 -6.71 5.91
C ASP A 191 -1.63 -6.29 5.92
N ASP A 192 -0.83 -6.98 5.09
CA ASP A 192 0.60 -6.79 4.82
C ASP A 192 0.94 -5.44 4.16
N TYR A 193 0.17 -4.39 4.42
CA TYR A 193 0.42 -3.01 4.04
C TYR A 193 0.15 -2.03 5.19
N SER A 194 -0.22 -2.53 6.37
CA SER A 194 -0.61 -1.74 7.52
C SER A 194 0.01 -2.30 8.80
N VAL A 195 1.06 -1.62 9.29
CA VAL A 195 1.74 -1.94 10.56
C VAL A 195 0.84 -1.98 11.81
N ASN A 196 -0.41 -1.55 11.67
CA ASN A 196 -1.42 -1.53 12.74
C ASN A 196 -2.43 -2.68 12.61
N ILE A 197 -2.23 -3.65 11.71
CA ILE A 197 -3.12 -4.79 11.51
C ILE A 197 -2.28 -6.07 11.54
N HIS A 198 -2.24 -6.75 12.68
CA HIS A 198 -1.49 -7.99 12.86
C HIS A 198 -1.86 -8.72 14.17
N PRO A 199 -1.55 -10.01 14.35
CA PRO A 199 -1.94 -10.82 15.52
C PRO A 199 -1.68 -10.28 16.94
N ASP A 200 -0.70 -9.40 17.12
CA ASP A 200 -0.42 -8.75 18.41
C ASP A 200 -1.09 -7.37 18.60
N GLN A 201 -1.93 -6.91 17.68
CA GLN A 201 -2.59 -5.62 17.80
C GLN A 201 -3.75 -5.68 18.79
N ALA A 202 -4.12 -4.51 19.29
CA ALA A 202 -5.36 -4.34 20.03
C ALA A 202 -6.42 -3.77 19.10
N GLU A 203 -7.61 -4.33 19.15
CA GLU A 203 -8.78 -3.83 18.45
C GLU A 203 -9.02 -2.34 18.78
N VAL A 204 -9.32 -1.56 17.74
CA VAL A 204 -9.88 -0.22 17.86
C VAL A 204 -11.16 -0.15 17.05
N CYS A 205 -12.12 0.66 17.48
CA CYS A 205 -13.40 0.77 16.76
C CYS A 205 -13.24 1.46 15.40
N ASN A 206 -12.83 0.72 14.38
CA ASN A 206 -12.51 1.23 13.04
C ASN A 206 -13.17 0.38 11.92
N GLY A 207 -13.89 -0.69 12.28
CA GLY A 207 -14.55 -1.59 11.34
C GLY A 207 -13.60 -2.57 10.63
N ARG A 208 -12.43 -2.81 11.21
CA ARG A 208 -11.42 -3.77 10.74
C ARG A 208 -11.12 -4.78 11.84
N ASP A 209 -10.55 -5.88 11.39
CA ASP A 209 -9.98 -6.93 12.23
C ASP A 209 -8.51 -6.53 12.39
N ASP A 210 -8.19 -5.79 13.46
CA ASP A 210 -6.83 -5.26 13.67
C ASP A 210 -5.92 -6.36 14.21
N ASP A 211 -6.44 -7.31 14.99
CA ASP A 211 -5.69 -8.42 15.57
C ASP A 211 -5.72 -9.72 14.76
N CYS A 212 -6.35 -9.72 13.59
CA CYS A 212 -6.41 -10.84 12.65
C CYS A 212 -6.98 -12.15 13.26
N ASP A 213 -7.86 -12.08 14.27
CA ASP A 213 -8.51 -13.26 14.85
C ASP A 213 -9.74 -13.75 14.05
N GLY A 214 -10.20 -12.96 13.08
CA GLY A 214 -11.36 -13.21 12.23
C GLY A 214 -12.68 -12.61 12.75
N GLN A 215 -12.64 -11.84 13.83
CA GLN A 215 -13.71 -10.97 14.31
C GLN A 215 -13.36 -9.51 14.01
N VAL A 216 -14.30 -8.60 14.25
CA VAL A 216 -14.12 -7.17 13.94
C VAL A 216 -14.61 -6.38 15.14
N ASP A 217 -13.77 -5.46 15.62
CA ASP A 217 -14.02 -4.56 16.75
C ASP A 217 -14.44 -5.31 18.05
N GLU A 218 -13.91 -6.51 18.29
CA GLU A 218 -14.08 -7.28 19.51
C GLU A 218 -13.18 -6.78 20.65
N ASP A 219 -13.36 -7.36 21.84
CA ASP A 219 -12.55 -7.05 23.04
C ASP A 219 -12.43 -5.58 23.49
N LEU A 220 -13.18 -4.68 22.83
CA LEU A 220 -13.41 -3.31 23.25
C LEU A 220 -14.28 -3.26 24.51
N ALA A 221 -13.99 -2.27 25.36
CA ALA A 221 -14.82 -1.94 26.50
C ALA A 221 -16.19 -1.43 26.03
N VAL A 222 -17.26 -1.90 26.69
CA VAL A 222 -18.58 -1.29 26.52
C VAL A 222 -18.55 0.05 27.26
N ILE A 223 -18.80 1.13 26.52
CA ILE A 223 -18.90 2.48 27.06
C ILE A 223 -20.27 3.07 26.73
N THR A 224 -20.63 4.13 27.46
CA THR A 224 -21.77 4.97 27.13
C THR A 224 -21.46 5.75 25.85
N GLN A 225 -22.32 5.61 24.86
CA GLN A 225 -22.34 6.37 23.61
C GLN A 225 -23.46 7.40 23.67
N TYR A 226 -23.28 8.55 23.04
CA TYR A 226 -24.16 9.71 23.09
C TYR A 226 -24.76 9.98 21.71
N GLU A 227 -26.02 10.35 21.64
CA GLU A 227 -26.69 10.75 20.40
C GLU A 227 -25.89 11.85 19.70
N ASP A 228 -25.61 11.62 18.42
CA ASP A 228 -24.88 12.49 17.49
C ASP A 228 -25.82 12.74 16.31
N ALA A 229 -26.52 13.88 16.35
CA ALA A 229 -27.63 14.18 15.47
C ALA A 229 -27.21 14.87 14.17
N ASP A 230 -26.01 15.45 14.09
CA ASP A 230 -25.46 16.06 12.88
C ASP A 230 -24.34 15.24 12.21
N GLY A 231 -23.78 14.26 12.91
CA GLY A 231 -22.86 13.25 12.39
C GLY A 231 -21.40 13.69 12.35
N ASP A 232 -20.97 14.58 13.23
CA ASP A 232 -19.58 15.04 13.30
C ASP A 232 -18.65 14.17 14.18
N GLY A 233 -19.22 13.17 14.87
CA GLY A 233 -18.48 12.27 15.75
C GLY A 233 -18.39 12.72 17.20
N TYR A 234 -19.08 13.81 17.57
CA TYR A 234 -19.31 14.27 18.92
C TYR A 234 -20.80 14.17 19.26
N GLY A 235 -21.13 13.77 20.48
CA GLY A 235 -22.52 13.59 20.90
C GLY A 235 -22.91 14.57 21.99
N SER A 236 -24.22 14.72 22.17
CA SER A 236 -24.76 15.64 23.18
C SER A 236 -24.81 15.02 24.59
N LEU A 237 -24.31 15.75 25.60
CA LEU A 237 -24.47 15.40 27.02
C LEU A 237 -25.94 15.24 27.45
N PHE A 238 -26.87 15.91 26.77
CA PHE A 238 -28.30 15.89 27.09
C PHE A 238 -29.11 15.02 26.11
N GLY A 239 -28.45 14.39 25.14
CA GLY A 239 -29.05 13.49 24.15
C GLY A 239 -29.43 12.12 24.71
N ALA A 240 -30.00 11.27 23.85
CA ALA A 240 -30.16 9.86 24.18
C ALA A 240 -28.80 9.16 24.33
N THR A 241 -28.75 8.11 25.14
CA THR A 241 -27.52 7.33 25.36
C THR A 241 -27.75 5.84 25.12
N VAL A 242 -26.70 5.13 24.70
CA VAL A 242 -26.70 3.67 24.55
C VAL A 242 -25.37 3.07 25.03
N GLU A 243 -25.40 1.87 25.59
CA GLU A 243 -24.19 1.14 25.96
C GLU A 243 -23.75 0.24 24.80
N ALA A 244 -22.59 0.52 24.22
CA ALA A 244 -22.04 -0.26 23.12
C ALA A 244 -20.50 -0.21 23.10
N LYS A 245 -19.89 -1.25 22.52
CA LYS A 245 -18.44 -1.32 22.26
C LYS A 245 -17.99 -0.25 21.25
N CYS A 246 -18.79 -0.12 20.19
CA CYS A 246 -18.61 0.82 19.11
C CYS A 246 -19.81 1.77 19.01
N PRO A 247 -19.64 3.02 18.57
CA PRO A 247 -20.75 3.93 18.34
C PRO A 247 -21.69 3.37 17.25
N PRO A 248 -22.98 3.08 17.57
CA PRO A 248 -23.95 2.76 16.53
C PRO A 248 -24.24 4.00 15.67
N ALA A 249 -24.85 3.80 14.50
CA ALA A 249 -25.19 4.91 13.61
C ALA A 249 -26.04 5.99 14.33
N GLY A 250 -25.57 7.24 14.27
CA GLY A 250 -26.18 8.40 14.95
C GLY A 250 -25.77 8.54 16.42
N TYR A 251 -24.66 7.93 16.82
CA TYR A 251 -24.07 8.07 18.15
C TYR A 251 -22.55 8.26 18.05
N ALA A 252 -21.99 8.88 19.08
CA ALA A 252 -20.58 9.19 19.24
C ALA A 252 -20.07 8.76 20.64
N PRO A 253 -18.75 8.53 20.81
CA PRO A 253 -18.17 8.11 22.08
C PRO A 253 -17.97 9.26 23.08
N SER A 254 -18.08 10.51 22.62
CA SER A 254 -17.92 11.70 23.45
C SER A 254 -19.24 12.45 23.62
N SER A 255 -19.34 13.20 24.72
CA SER A 255 -20.56 13.94 25.13
C SER A 255 -20.43 15.46 25.14
N ASN A 256 -19.28 15.97 24.69
CA ASN A 256 -18.90 17.37 24.83
C ASN A 256 -19.23 18.22 23.59
N ASP A 257 -20.22 17.81 22.81
CA ASP A 257 -20.78 18.65 21.76
C ASP A 257 -21.66 19.76 22.37
N CYS A 258 -21.29 21.02 22.14
CA CYS A 258 -22.04 22.18 22.60
C CYS A 258 -23.19 22.57 21.66
N ASN A 259 -23.24 22.05 20.43
CA ASN A 259 -24.33 22.22 19.47
C ASN A 259 -24.48 21.05 18.48
N ASP A 260 -25.10 19.98 18.97
CA ASP A 260 -25.51 18.72 18.30
C ASP A 260 -26.57 18.87 17.18
N ARG A 261 -26.48 19.94 16.42
CA ARG A 261 -27.26 20.22 15.20
C ARG A 261 -26.42 20.93 14.14
N SER A 262 -25.14 21.14 14.42
CA SER A 262 -24.19 21.90 13.64
C SER A 262 -22.85 21.16 13.63
N PRO A 263 -22.52 20.43 12.56
CA PRO A 263 -21.30 19.61 12.48
C PRO A 263 -20.00 20.43 12.39
N ASP A 264 -20.12 21.77 12.43
CA ASP A 264 -19.00 22.71 12.47
C ASP A 264 -18.74 23.22 13.90
N VAL A 265 -19.50 22.75 14.90
CA VAL A 265 -19.43 23.22 16.31
C VAL A 265 -19.23 22.01 17.22
N HIS A 266 -17.98 21.72 17.53
CA HIS A 266 -17.57 20.57 18.33
C HIS A 266 -16.14 20.77 18.89
N PRO A 267 -15.70 20.01 19.90
CA PRO A 267 -14.41 20.19 20.60
C PRO A 267 -13.12 20.26 19.79
N ASP A 268 -13.15 19.77 18.55
CA ASP A 268 -12.02 19.74 17.62
C ASP A 268 -12.21 20.73 16.45
N ALA A 269 -13.30 21.50 16.47
CA ALA A 269 -13.57 22.48 15.45
C ALA A 269 -12.52 23.59 15.51
N VAL A 270 -12.30 24.23 14.36
CA VAL A 270 -11.44 25.40 14.29
C VAL A 270 -12.34 26.61 14.36
N GLU A 271 -12.07 27.48 15.34
CA GLU A 271 -12.75 28.77 15.50
C GLU A 271 -12.85 29.52 14.17
N THR A 272 -14.06 29.96 13.86
CA THR A 272 -14.37 30.86 12.76
C THR A 272 -15.00 32.10 13.35
N CYS A 273 -14.58 33.29 12.91
CA CYS A 273 -15.14 34.54 13.44
C CYS A 273 -16.63 34.72 13.02
N ASN A 274 -17.54 34.10 13.78
CA ASN A 274 -18.96 33.94 13.52
C ASN A 274 -19.83 34.22 14.77
N LEU A 275 -19.20 34.58 15.90
CA LEU A 275 -19.83 34.83 17.21
C LEU A 275 -20.42 33.56 17.86
N ILE A 276 -19.89 32.39 17.50
CA ILE A 276 -20.17 31.08 18.07
C ILE A 276 -18.86 30.58 18.70
N ASP A 277 -19.01 29.82 19.78
CA ASP A 277 -17.95 29.01 20.37
C ASP A 277 -17.94 27.72 19.55
N ASP A 278 -17.10 27.67 18.50
CA ASP A 278 -17.10 26.54 17.56
C ASP A 278 -16.39 25.33 18.21
N ASP A 279 -15.34 25.57 19.01
CA ASP A 279 -14.53 24.52 19.64
C ASP A 279 -15.00 24.09 21.05
N CYS A 280 -16.11 24.66 21.52
CA CYS A 280 -16.74 24.35 22.80
C CYS A 280 -15.82 24.56 24.04
N ASP A 281 -14.79 25.40 23.97
CA ASP A 281 -13.88 25.68 25.09
C ASP A 281 -14.45 26.72 26.10
N GLY A 282 -15.58 27.33 25.77
CA GLY A 282 -16.27 28.35 26.57
C GLY A 282 -15.85 29.80 26.24
N ARG A 283 -15.02 29.99 25.23
CA ARG A 283 -14.64 31.27 24.63
C ARG A 283 -15.25 31.33 23.23
N VAL A 284 -15.31 32.52 22.67
CA VAL A 284 -16.04 32.76 21.41
C VAL A 284 -15.10 33.48 20.47
N ASP A 285 -14.80 32.90 19.32
CA ASP A 285 -13.93 33.45 18.27
C ASP A 285 -12.50 33.80 18.75
N GLU A 286 -11.92 33.10 19.72
CA GLU A 286 -10.55 33.36 20.16
C GLU A 286 -9.51 33.00 19.08
N GLY A 287 -8.45 33.81 19.00
CA GLY A 287 -7.40 33.61 18.00
C GLY A 287 -7.80 33.96 16.56
N VAL A 288 -9.08 34.19 16.28
CA VAL A 288 -9.59 34.63 14.96
C VAL A 288 -10.15 36.05 14.96
N ARG A 289 -10.38 36.65 16.13
CA ARG A 289 -10.73 38.07 16.25
C ARG A 289 -9.55 38.97 15.89
N GLU A 290 -9.86 40.11 15.25
CA GLU A 290 -8.86 41.10 14.81
C GLU A 290 -8.07 41.62 16.02
N VAL A 291 -6.73 41.55 15.96
CA VAL A 291 -5.86 42.20 16.96
C VAL A 291 -5.30 43.49 16.37
N CYS A 292 -5.36 44.58 17.13
CA CYS A 292 -4.88 45.90 16.73
C CYS A 292 -4.11 46.58 17.86
N GLY A 293 -3.35 47.62 17.52
CA GLY A 293 -2.43 48.27 18.45
C GLY A 293 -1.06 47.60 18.47
N VAL A 294 -0.11 48.30 19.08
CA VAL A 294 1.28 47.84 19.25
C VAL A 294 1.60 47.89 20.74
N GLY A 295 2.56 47.07 21.19
CA GLY A 295 3.00 47.09 22.57
C GLY A 295 1.88 46.84 23.59
N MET A 296 1.85 47.65 24.64
CA MET A 296 0.84 47.64 25.69
C MET A 296 -0.54 48.13 25.23
N CYS A 297 -0.63 48.71 24.03
CA CYS A 297 -1.90 49.07 23.41
C CYS A 297 -2.50 47.94 22.57
N ALA A 298 -1.84 46.79 22.42
CA ALA A 298 -2.42 45.66 21.72
C ALA A 298 -3.76 45.24 22.38
N ARG A 299 -4.84 45.19 21.59
CA ARG A 299 -6.18 44.77 21.99
C ARG A 299 -6.72 43.79 20.97
N GLU A 300 -7.51 42.83 21.44
CA GLU A 300 -8.32 41.97 20.60
C GLU A 300 -9.70 42.62 20.38
N ALA A 301 -10.24 42.53 19.17
CA ALA A 301 -11.56 43.03 18.85
C ALA A 301 -12.63 42.33 19.70
N ILE A 302 -13.67 43.08 20.03
CA ILE A 302 -14.85 42.56 20.75
C ILE A 302 -15.83 41.89 19.78
N ALA A 303 -15.73 42.16 18.49
CA ALA A 303 -16.65 41.66 17.46
C ALA A 303 -15.91 41.21 16.20
N CYS A 304 -16.54 40.33 15.43
CA CYS A 304 -16.07 39.88 14.11
C CYS A 304 -16.32 40.89 12.97
N THR A 305 -16.37 42.19 13.28
CA THR A 305 -16.56 43.24 12.27
C THR A 305 -15.23 43.91 11.97
N PRO A 306 -14.79 44.00 10.70
CA PRO A 306 -13.55 44.70 10.35
C PRO A 306 -13.53 46.13 10.90
N GLY A 307 -12.45 46.50 11.59
CA GLY A 307 -12.28 47.82 12.18
C GLY A 307 -13.04 48.02 13.49
N SER A 308 -13.58 46.97 14.10
CA SER A 308 -14.14 47.02 15.45
C SER A 308 -13.08 46.99 16.54
N CYS A 309 -11.83 46.68 16.19
CA CYS A 309 -10.72 46.74 17.12
C CYS A 309 -10.33 48.21 17.39
N THR A 310 -10.25 48.57 18.68
CA THR A 310 -9.75 49.88 19.13
C THR A 310 -8.50 49.63 19.96
N PRO A 311 -7.31 50.11 19.53
CA PRO A 311 -6.09 50.02 20.33
C PRO A 311 -6.25 50.66 21.70
N GLY A 312 -5.47 50.21 22.68
CA GLY A 312 -5.36 50.87 23.97
C GLY A 312 -4.92 52.34 23.82
N GLU A 313 -5.24 53.17 24.82
CA GLU A 313 -4.69 54.52 24.87
C GLU A 313 -3.20 54.44 25.23
N PRO A 314 -2.32 55.13 24.48
CA PRO A 314 -0.90 55.18 24.80
C PRO A 314 -0.65 55.97 26.08
N SER A 315 0.33 55.52 26.86
CA SER A 315 0.84 56.20 28.05
C SER A 315 2.30 56.58 27.85
N PRO A 316 2.81 57.62 28.52
CA PRO A 316 4.24 57.92 28.44
C PRO A 316 5.08 56.72 28.89
N GLU A 317 6.18 56.50 28.19
CA GLU A 317 7.14 55.44 28.50
C GLU A 317 7.59 55.45 29.96
N VAL A 318 7.73 54.25 30.51
CA VAL A 318 8.35 54.00 31.80
C VAL A 318 9.38 52.91 31.58
N CYS A 319 10.60 53.10 32.07
CA CYS A 319 11.65 52.08 32.01
C CYS A 319 11.23 50.77 32.71
N ASN A 320 10.55 49.89 31.98
CA ASN A 320 9.90 48.68 32.47
C ASN A 320 9.97 47.52 31.46
N GLY A 321 10.46 47.76 30.25
CA GLY A 321 10.67 46.74 29.23
C GLY A 321 9.42 46.47 28.38
N LEU A 322 8.44 47.36 28.43
CA LEU A 322 7.20 47.33 27.68
C LEU A 322 7.12 48.61 26.83
N ASP A 323 6.42 48.52 25.71
CA ASP A 323 6.07 49.64 24.83
C ASP A 323 4.77 50.27 25.36
N ASP A 324 4.90 51.25 26.27
CA ASP A 324 3.80 51.91 26.97
C ASP A 324 3.13 52.99 26.11
N ASP A 325 3.86 53.60 25.18
CA ASP A 325 3.41 54.69 24.30
C ASP A 325 2.96 54.23 22.90
N CYS A 326 3.17 52.95 22.62
CA CYS A 326 2.60 52.20 21.52
C CYS A 326 3.10 52.64 20.14
N ASP A 327 4.33 53.14 20.07
CA ASP A 327 4.99 53.52 18.83
C ASP A 327 5.77 52.37 18.16
N GLY A 328 5.93 51.25 18.87
CA GLY A 328 6.59 50.03 18.41
C GLY A 328 8.05 49.86 18.83
N GLU A 329 8.59 50.82 19.58
CA GLU A 329 9.87 50.72 20.27
C GLU A 329 9.64 50.46 21.77
N ILE A 330 10.69 50.10 22.51
CA ILE A 330 10.60 49.79 23.95
C ILE A 330 11.59 50.68 24.70
N ASP A 331 11.11 51.42 25.71
CA ASP A 331 11.90 52.26 26.61
C ASP A 331 12.85 53.25 25.87
N GLU A 332 12.46 53.80 24.72
CA GLU A 332 13.28 54.67 23.85
C GLU A 332 13.27 56.15 24.24
N ASP A 333 12.29 56.54 25.06
CA ASP A 333 12.05 57.93 25.43
C ASP A 333 13.20 58.55 26.24
N PRO A 334 13.56 59.83 26.00
CA PRO A 334 14.65 60.48 26.71
C PRO A 334 14.23 60.89 28.13
N GLY A 335 14.97 60.42 29.13
CA GLY A 335 14.77 60.83 30.53
C GLY A 335 14.03 59.82 31.39
N LEU A 336 13.86 58.59 30.90
CA LEU A 336 13.33 57.46 31.69
C LEU A 336 14.21 57.09 32.88
N CYS A 337 15.52 57.38 32.82
CA CYS A 337 16.50 57.07 33.85
C CYS A 337 17.34 58.29 34.26
N ALA A 338 18.12 58.15 35.34
CA ALA A 338 18.97 59.23 35.82
C ALA A 338 20.09 59.57 34.79
N PRO A 339 20.62 60.81 34.79
CA PRO A 339 21.66 61.20 33.85
C PRO A 339 22.88 60.26 33.88
N GLY A 340 23.17 59.62 32.74
CA GLY A 340 24.26 58.65 32.59
C GLY A 340 23.83 57.18 32.62
N GLU A 341 22.54 56.91 32.80
CA GLU A 341 21.93 55.57 32.73
C GLU A 341 21.13 55.42 31.43
N GLY A 342 21.10 54.20 30.89
CA GLY A 342 20.15 53.79 29.85
C GLY A 342 19.12 52.83 30.44
N CYS A 343 18.07 52.52 29.68
CA CYS A 343 17.08 51.51 30.04
C CYS A 343 17.20 50.23 29.19
N PRO A 344 18.31 49.48 29.23
CA PRO A 344 18.35 48.18 28.56
C PRO A 344 17.51 47.15 29.35
N ASN A 345 16.52 46.54 28.70
CA ASN A 345 15.66 45.50 29.26
C ASN A 345 14.84 45.97 30.48
N GLY A 346 14.22 47.15 30.43
CA GLY A 346 13.29 47.60 31.47
C GLY A 346 13.90 47.91 32.82
N THR A 347 15.21 48.16 32.89
CA THR A 347 15.89 48.56 34.13
C THR A 347 16.94 49.63 33.90
N CYS A 348 16.88 50.71 34.69
CA CYS A 348 17.87 51.77 34.65
C CYS A 348 19.24 51.25 35.10
N SER A 349 20.18 51.23 34.16
CA SER A 349 21.54 50.74 34.37
C SER A 349 22.56 51.70 33.75
N GLY A 350 23.65 51.96 34.47
CA GLY A 350 24.77 52.75 33.96
C GLY A 350 25.49 52.03 32.82
N GLY A 351 25.23 52.43 31.57
CA GLY A 351 25.80 51.81 30.38
C GLY A 351 26.98 52.59 29.79
N THR A 352 28.19 52.04 29.90
CA THR A 352 29.31 52.36 28.99
C THR A 352 29.04 51.70 27.64
N GLY A 353 28.79 52.49 26.59
CA GLY A 353 28.19 52.03 25.33
C GLY A 353 29.04 51.19 24.36
N GLY A 354 28.35 50.61 23.38
CA GLY A 354 28.86 50.28 22.05
C GLY A 354 28.83 48.80 21.65
N GLY A 355 27.84 48.38 20.84
CA GLY A 355 27.83 47.06 20.17
C GLY A 355 26.94 47.06 18.91
N THR A 356 27.56 46.84 17.75
CA THR A 356 27.03 46.77 16.36
C THR A 356 26.10 45.59 16.08
N PRO A 357 25.18 45.68 15.09
CA PRO A 357 24.63 44.49 14.42
C PRO A 357 25.22 44.30 13.01
N GLY A 358 25.54 43.05 12.69
CA GLY A 358 25.77 42.58 11.33
C GLY A 358 24.91 41.35 11.03
N SER A 359 24.32 41.29 9.84
CA SER A 359 24.36 40.09 8.98
C SER A 359 23.59 40.28 7.66
N THR A 360 24.24 39.79 6.60
CA THR A 360 23.82 39.60 5.21
C THR A 360 23.01 38.31 5.01
N SER A 361 22.15 38.25 3.97
CA SER A 361 22.24 37.17 2.96
C SER A 361 21.34 37.41 1.73
N THR A 362 21.92 37.20 0.55
CA THR A 362 21.31 37.09 -0.78
C THR A 362 21.51 35.68 -1.31
N GLY A 363 20.52 35.12 -2.02
CA GLY A 363 20.66 33.87 -2.78
C GLY A 363 19.61 33.77 -3.89
N SER A 364 20.03 33.86 -5.15
CA SER A 364 19.21 33.77 -6.36
C SER A 364 19.19 32.37 -6.97
N ALA A 365 18.11 32.11 -7.72
CA ALA A 365 17.80 30.95 -8.53
C ALA A 365 18.72 30.72 -9.75
N GLY A 366 18.63 29.53 -10.35
CA GLY A 366 19.17 29.21 -11.67
C GLY A 366 18.53 27.96 -12.28
N ALA A 367 17.95 28.11 -13.46
CA ALA A 367 17.20 27.14 -14.26
C ALA A 367 18.00 26.58 -15.45
N GLY A 368 17.43 25.59 -16.16
CA GLY A 368 17.75 25.23 -17.56
C GLY A 368 17.67 23.71 -17.80
N ALA A 369 16.64 23.17 -18.47
CA ALA A 369 16.47 23.04 -19.95
C ALA A 369 17.52 22.09 -20.59
N SER A 370 17.30 21.28 -21.64
CA SER A 370 16.20 20.74 -22.45
C SER A 370 16.90 19.85 -23.53
N GLY A 371 16.21 18.95 -24.24
CA GLY A 371 16.80 18.35 -25.46
C GLY A 371 16.17 17.05 -25.97
N ALA A 372 15.81 17.02 -27.25
CA ALA A 372 14.99 16.01 -27.93
C ALA A 372 15.76 15.26 -29.04
N SER A 373 15.14 14.17 -29.55
CA SER A 373 14.92 13.86 -31.00
C SER A 373 15.39 12.50 -31.56
N SER A 374 14.39 11.70 -31.99
CA SER A 374 14.14 11.05 -33.31
C SER A 374 14.98 9.91 -33.94
N GLY A 375 14.22 8.96 -34.54
CA GLY A 375 14.51 8.18 -35.78
C GLY A 375 14.70 6.67 -35.55
N GLY A 376 14.13 5.68 -36.24
CA GLY A 376 13.34 5.56 -37.48
C GLY A 376 13.91 4.43 -38.35
N GLY A 377 13.11 3.41 -38.75
CA GLY A 377 13.39 2.54 -39.92
C GLY A 377 13.25 1.01 -39.74
N ALA A 378 12.37 0.39 -40.53
CA ALA A 378 12.28 -1.06 -40.86
C ALA A 378 12.63 -1.27 -42.35
N PRO A 379 12.94 -2.51 -42.82
CA PRO A 379 12.05 -3.18 -43.79
C PRO A 379 12.04 -4.74 -43.76
N ASP A 380 11.21 -5.29 -44.66
CA ASP A 380 10.56 -6.61 -44.85
C ASP A 380 11.35 -7.83 -45.44
N GLU A 381 10.60 -8.95 -45.56
CA GLU A 381 10.69 -10.17 -46.42
C GLU A 381 11.18 -11.46 -45.70
N GLY A 382 10.60 -12.68 -45.77
CA GLY A 382 9.48 -13.33 -46.47
C GLY A 382 9.81 -14.84 -46.72
N GLY A 383 8.88 -15.80 -46.53
CA GLY A 383 8.91 -17.16 -47.16
C GLY A 383 8.75 -18.43 -46.28
N ASP A 384 7.96 -19.39 -46.77
CA ASP A 384 7.32 -20.59 -46.15
C ASP A 384 8.19 -21.82 -45.72
N GLY A 385 7.65 -22.66 -44.82
CA GLY A 385 7.98 -24.09 -44.69
C GLY A 385 7.71 -24.71 -43.31
N GLY A 386 6.83 -25.71 -43.21
CA GLY A 386 6.31 -26.25 -41.94
C GLY A 386 7.29 -26.99 -41.01
N GLY A 387 6.94 -26.98 -39.72
CA GLY A 387 7.45 -27.88 -38.68
C GLY A 387 8.25 -27.23 -37.55
N GLY A 388 7.67 -27.18 -36.33
CA GLY A 388 8.41 -27.05 -35.06
C GLY A 388 8.85 -25.64 -34.63
N CYS A 389 8.88 -25.39 -33.32
CA CYS A 389 9.04 -24.06 -32.70
C CYS A 389 10.47 -23.47 -32.80
N ALA A 390 10.55 -22.14 -33.00
CA ALA A 390 11.76 -21.30 -32.85
C ALA A 390 11.42 -19.94 -32.21
N VAL A 391 12.37 -19.32 -31.50
CA VAL A 391 12.24 -18.11 -30.64
C VAL A 391 12.60 -16.82 -31.43
N ASP A 392 11.93 -15.69 -31.17
CA ASP A 392 12.32 -14.35 -31.68
C ASP A 392 12.73 -13.43 -30.50
N PRO A 393 13.95 -12.84 -30.48
CA PRO A 393 14.52 -12.20 -29.31
C PRO A 393 14.27 -10.68 -29.15
N ARG A 394 13.21 -10.06 -29.72
CA ARG A 394 13.00 -8.60 -29.52
C ARG A 394 11.54 -8.23 -29.25
N GLY A 395 11.30 -7.64 -28.08
CA GLY A 395 9.99 -7.20 -27.59
C GLY A 395 9.39 -6.00 -28.35
N GLY A 396 8.06 -5.98 -28.40
CA GLY A 396 7.26 -4.85 -28.90
C GLY A 396 5.76 -5.10 -28.74
N SER A 397 5.09 -4.25 -27.96
CA SER A 397 3.63 -4.24 -27.69
C SER A 397 2.81 -3.75 -28.90
N PRO A 398 1.51 -4.10 -28.97
CA PRO A 398 0.53 -3.04 -29.23
C PRO A 398 -0.80 -3.19 -28.45
N TRP A 399 -1.13 -2.17 -27.67
CA TRP A 399 -2.49 -1.89 -27.19
C TRP A 399 -3.35 -1.25 -28.29
N ARG A 400 -4.62 -1.69 -28.41
CA ARG A 400 -5.71 -0.85 -28.93
C ARG A 400 -6.67 -0.56 -27.77
N LEU A 401 -6.72 0.70 -27.36
CA LEU A 401 -7.63 1.26 -26.37
C LEU A 401 -9.09 1.19 -26.86
N LEU A 402 -9.98 0.66 -26.03
CA LEU A 402 -11.43 0.86 -26.09
C LEU A 402 -11.82 1.73 -24.89
N PRO A 403 -12.39 2.94 -25.07
CA PRO A 403 -12.82 3.77 -23.95
C PRO A 403 -14.16 3.25 -23.41
N ILE A 404 -14.22 3.12 -22.08
CA ILE A 404 -15.41 2.76 -21.30
C ILE A 404 -16.37 3.96 -21.31
N LEU A 405 -17.58 3.76 -21.81
CA LEU A 405 -18.67 4.76 -21.74
C LEU A 405 -19.22 4.84 -20.31
N SER A 406 -19.21 6.04 -19.75
CA SER A 406 -19.77 6.39 -18.43
C SER A 406 -21.31 6.18 -18.36
N PRO A 407 -21.90 5.87 -17.18
CA PRO A 407 -23.33 5.59 -17.02
C PRO A 407 -24.27 6.75 -17.44
N LEU A 408 -23.74 7.96 -17.61
CA LEU A 408 -24.47 9.14 -18.08
C LEU A 408 -24.83 9.09 -19.57
N ALA A 409 -24.15 8.27 -20.40
CA ALA A 409 -24.47 8.12 -21.82
C ALA A 409 -25.72 7.24 -22.09
N LEU A 410 -26.10 6.38 -21.14
CA LEU A 410 -27.27 5.49 -21.26
C LEU A 410 -28.60 6.22 -20.99
N LEU A 411 -28.58 7.37 -20.31
CA LEU A 411 -29.78 8.19 -20.07
C LEU A 411 -30.14 9.09 -21.27
N ALA A 412 -29.17 9.46 -22.11
CA ALA A 412 -29.42 10.23 -23.34
C ALA A 412 -30.02 9.39 -24.48
N LEU A 413 -29.69 8.09 -24.55
CA LEU A 413 -30.22 7.18 -25.58
C LEU A 413 -31.67 6.70 -25.30
N ARG A 414 -32.17 6.83 -24.07
CA ARG A 414 -33.59 6.56 -23.74
C ARG A 414 -34.55 7.68 -24.13
N ARG A 415 -34.08 8.93 -24.30
CA ARG A 415 -34.93 10.06 -24.74
C ARG A 415 -35.07 10.18 -26.26
N LEU A 416 -34.16 9.60 -27.06
CA LEU A 416 -34.25 9.61 -28.53
C LEU A 416 -35.10 8.46 -29.12
N ARG A 417 -35.44 7.42 -28.36
CA ARG A 417 -36.35 6.34 -28.80
C ARG A 417 -37.85 6.64 -28.63
N ARG A 418 -38.24 7.74 -27.98
CA ARG A 418 -39.66 8.16 -27.85
C ARG A 418 -40.12 9.16 -28.92
N ALA A 419 -39.25 9.59 -29.85
CA ALA A 419 -39.58 10.57 -30.88
C ALA A 419 -39.78 10.00 -32.30
N VAL A 420 -39.75 8.68 -32.50
CA VAL A 420 -39.87 8.03 -33.83
C VAL A 420 -41.14 7.16 -33.99
N THR A 421 -42.02 7.09 -32.97
CA THR A 421 -43.32 6.39 -33.07
C THR A 421 -44.53 7.32 -33.09
N ALA A 422 -44.36 8.56 -33.57
CA ALA A 422 -45.47 9.45 -33.88
C ALA A 422 -45.31 10.04 -35.29
N ARG A 423 -45.53 9.20 -36.30
CA ARG A 423 -46.13 9.57 -37.59
C ARG A 423 -46.69 8.35 -38.28
#